data_AF-A0A967I8R4-F1
#
_entry.id   AF-A0A967I8R4-F1
#
_cell.length_a   1.000
_cell.length_b   1.000
_cell.length_c   1.000
_cell.angle_alpha   90.00
_cell.angle_beta   90.00
_cell.angle_gamma   90.00
#
_symmetry.space_group_name_H-M   'P 1'
#
loop_
_entity.id
_entity.type
_entity.pdbx_description
1 polymer ?
#
loop_
_entity_poly.entity_id
_entity_poly.type
_entity_poly.pdbx_seq_one_letter_code
_entity_poly.pdbx_strand_id
1 'polypeptide(L)'
;HYPVYNRQRQVIVSSVTNLDIHDIARAALTYGVSRFYMVTPLEDQLQLVQRLLAHWRQGHGAERNPERKKALELVIPAASLAEVV
;
A
#
# COMPACT_ATOMS: atom_id res chain seq x y z
N HIS A 1 -0.35 1.07 -9.18
CA HIS A 1 0.74 0.36 -9.89
C HIS A 1 0.32 -0.17 -11.26
N TYR A 2 -0.97 -0.27 -11.56
CA TYR A 2 -1.47 -0.47 -12.92
C TYR A 2 -2.84 0.20 -13.08
N PRO A 3 -3.19 0.72 -14.25
CA PRO A 3 -2.30 0.99 -15.40
C PRO A 3 -1.44 2.24 -15.16
N VAL A 4 -0.14 2.18 -15.44
CA VAL A 4 0.77 3.34 -15.36
C VAL A 4 1.69 3.41 -16.58
N TYR A 5 2.25 4.59 -16.88
CA TYR A 5 3.15 4.77 -18.02
C TYR A 5 4.61 4.56 -17.64
N ASN A 6 5.37 3.88 -18.50
CA ASN A 6 6.83 3.92 -18.48
C ASN A 6 7.39 5.16 -19.20
N ARG A 7 8.71 5.29 -19.27
CA ARG A 7 9.39 6.42 -19.95
C ARG A 7 9.04 6.53 -21.44
N GLN A 8 8.69 5.42 -22.09
CA GLN A 8 8.28 5.33 -23.48
C GLN A 8 6.76 5.51 -23.68
N ARG A 9 6.01 5.91 -22.63
CA ARG A 9 4.55 6.05 -22.62
C ARG A 9 3.78 4.76 -22.94
N GLN A 10 4.39 3.62 -22.70
CA GLN A 10 3.70 2.33 -22.76
C GLN A 10 3.02 2.07 -21.42
N VAL A 11 1.83 1.48 -21.46
CA VAL A 11 1.14 1.04 -20.25
C VAL A 11 1.83 -0.21 -19.70
N ILE A 12 2.25 -0.16 -18.44
CA ILE A 12 2.93 -1.24 -17.74
C ILE A 12 2.33 -1.43 -16.35
N VAL A 13 2.72 -2.51 -15.68
CA VAL A 13 2.59 -2.67 -14.24
C VAL A 13 3.92 -2.26 -13.59
N SER A 14 3.90 -1.31 -12.65
CA SER A 14 5.08 -0.95 -11.87
C SER A 14 5.23 -1.82 -10.62
N SER A 15 6.44 -1.91 -10.08
CA SER A 15 6.67 -2.57 -8.80
C SER A 15 6.24 -1.72 -7.63
N VAL A 16 5.64 -2.36 -6.63
CA VAL A 16 5.38 -1.78 -5.32
C VAL A 16 6.68 -1.66 -4.56
N THR A 17 6.94 -0.48 -4.01
CA THR A 17 8.04 -0.30 -3.06
C THR A 17 7.52 -0.29 -1.64
N ASN A 18 8.27 -0.92 -0.74
CA ASN A 18 7.95 -0.94 0.68
C ASN A 18 7.93 0.49 1.28
N LEU A 19 8.85 1.35 0.86
CA LEU A 19 8.97 2.71 1.36
C LEU A 19 7.69 3.52 1.08
N ASP A 20 7.15 3.43 -0.13
CA ASP A 20 5.94 4.19 -0.52
C ASP A 20 4.74 3.83 0.37
N ILE A 21 4.61 2.54 0.74
CA ILE A 21 3.53 2.08 1.65
C ILE A 21 3.59 2.85 2.96
N HIS A 22 4.78 2.90 3.57
CA HIS A 22 4.95 3.56 4.86
C HIS A 22 4.85 5.07 4.75
N ASP A 23 5.42 5.66 3.71
CA ASP A 23 5.50 7.11 3.59
C ASP A 23 4.13 7.73 3.30
N ILE A 24 3.43 7.19 2.30
CA ILE A 24 2.11 7.68 1.90
C ILE A 24 1.08 7.38 3.00
N ALA A 25 1.15 6.23 3.69
CA ALA A 25 0.25 5.93 4.80
C ALA A 25 0.38 6.95 5.95
N ARG A 26 1.60 7.39 6.27
CA ARG A 26 1.82 8.42 7.29
C ARG A 26 1.27 9.77 6.84
N ALA A 27 1.51 10.15 5.59
CA ALA A 27 0.95 11.38 5.03
C ALA A 27 -0.59 11.34 5.04
N ALA A 28 -1.19 10.23 4.59
CA ALA A 28 -2.63 9.99 4.60
C ALA A 28 -3.23 10.17 6.00
N LEU A 29 -2.61 9.56 7.02
CA LEU A 29 -3.05 9.73 8.41
C LEU A 29 -2.93 11.19 8.88
N THR A 30 -1.82 11.85 8.56
CA THR A 30 -1.55 13.24 8.97
C THR A 30 -2.62 14.20 8.45
N TYR A 31 -3.09 14.00 7.21
CA TYR A 31 -4.07 14.87 6.56
C TYR A 31 -5.51 14.35 6.65
N GLY A 32 -5.78 13.34 7.48
CA GLY A 32 -7.14 12.85 7.73
C GLY A 32 -7.77 12.07 6.56
N VAL A 33 -6.96 11.49 5.66
CA VAL A 33 -7.45 10.63 4.57
C VAL A 33 -8.05 9.36 5.16
N SER A 34 -9.26 9.00 4.71
CA SER A 34 -9.99 7.86 5.28
C SER A 34 -9.45 6.49 4.83
N ARG A 35 -8.93 6.38 3.60
CA ARG A 35 -8.42 5.12 3.01
C ARG A 35 -7.30 5.40 2.01
N PHE A 36 -6.28 4.54 2.00
CA PHE A 36 -5.18 4.57 1.05
C PHE A 36 -5.13 3.25 0.29
N TYR A 37 -5.55 3.24 -0.97
CA TYR A 37 -5.57 2.04 -1.80
C TYR A 37 -4.24 1.83 -2.53
N MET A 38 -3.75 0.60 -2.48
CA MET A 38 -2.51 0.19 -3.10
C MET A 38 -2.80 -0.84 -4.18
N VAL A 39 -3.02 -0.34 -5.39
CA VAL A 39 -3.56 -1.13 -6.51
C VAL A 39 -2.45 -1.76 -7.33
N THR A 40 -2.42 -3.09 -7.42
CA THR A 40 -1.52 -3.86 -8.29
C THR A 40 -2.17 -5.19 -8.72
N PRO A 41 -2.14 -5.55 -10.02
CA PRO A 41 -2.71 -6.81 -10.51
C PRO A 41 -1.75 -8.00 -10.31
N LEU A 42 -0.55 -7.75 -9.79
CA LEU A 42 0.46 -8.80 -9.57
C LEU A 42 0.24 -9.45 -8.20
N GLU A 43 -0.11 -10.74 -8.23
CA GLU A 43 -0.45 -11.53 -7.04
C GLU A 43 0.71 -11.61 -6.03
N ASP A 44 1.94 -11.77 -6.50
CA ASP A 44 3.15 -11.80 -5.66
C ASP A 44 3.35 -10.48 -4.89
N GLN A 45 3.04 -9.34 -5.51
CA GLN A 45 3.08 -8.04 -4.84
C GLN A 45 1.92 -7.83 -3.88
N LEU A 46 0.71 -8.32 -4.19
CA LEU A 46 -0.40 -8.32 -3.23
C LEU A 46 -0.02 -9.11 -1.97
N GLN A 47 0.53 -10.30 -2.14
CA GLN A 47 0.99 -11.13 -1.02
C GLN A 47 2.13 -10.49 -0.23
N LEU A 48 3.07 -9.82 -0.90
CA LEU A 48 4.12 -9.05 -0.23
C LEU A 48 3.52 -7.96 0.67
N VAL A 49 2.56 -7.20 0.15
CA VAL A 49 1.91 -6.10 0.89
C VAL A 49 1.10 -6.64 2.06
N GLN A 50 0.33 -7.71 1.85
CA GLN A 50 -0.45 -8.34 2.91
C GLN A 50 0.42 -8.82 4.06
N ARG A 51 1.55 -9.49 3.76
CA ARG A 51 2.51 -9.93 4.80
C ARG A 51 3.10 -8.74 5.56
N LEU A 52 3.43 -7.67 4.85
CA LEU A 52 3.93 -6.45 5.47
C LEU A 52 2.90 -5.84 6.41
N LEU A 53 1.65 -5.70 5.97
CA LEU A 53 0.57 -5.16 6.77
C LEU A 53 0.30 -6.03 7.99
N ALA A 54 0.30 -7.35 7.85
CA ALA A 54 0.15 -8.26 8.98
C ALA A 54 1.25 -8.04 10.05
N HIS A 55 2.51 -7.91 9.63
CA HIS A 55 3.63 -7.65 10.53
C HIS A 55 3.46 -6.35 11.34
N TRP A 56 2.99 -5.27 10.70
CA TRP A 56 2.90 -3.96 11.34
C TRP A 56 1.55 -3.64 11.99
N ARG A 57 0.47 -4.38 11.67
CA ARG A 57 -0.84 -4.22 12.30
C ARG A 57 -1.05 -5.14 13.50
N GLN A 58 -0.53 -6.36 13.41
CA GLN A 58 -0.81 -7.43 14.36
C GLN A 58 0.45 -8.08 14.92
N GLY A 59 1.57 -8.07 14.17
CA GLY A 59 2.83 -8.66 14.59
C GLY A 59 3.64 -7.78 15.55
N HIS A 60 4.86 -8.21 15.85
CA HIS A 60 5.78 -7.51 16.75
C HIS A 60 6.09 -6.06 16.35
N GLY A 61 6.02 -5.73 15.05
CA GLY A 61 6.16 -4.35 14.58
C GLY A 61 5.06 -3.43 15.11
N ALA A 62 3.85 -3.96 15.30
CA ALA A 62 2.70 -3.26 15.84
C ALA A 62 2.88 -2.84 17.31
N GLU A 63 3.47 -3.73 18.12
CA GLU A 63 3.76 -3.48 19.54
C GLU A 63 4.83 -2.39 19.71
N ARG A 64 5.86 -2.43 18.86
CA ARG A 64 7.00 -1.50 18.96
C ARG A 64 6.73 -0.11 18.42
N ASN A 65 5.80 0.05 17.47
CA ASN A 65 5.51 1.35 16.87
C ASN A 65 4.00 1.56 16.62
N PRO A 66 3.25 2.01 17.65
CA PRO A 66 1.82 2.23 17.55
C PRO A 66 1.42 3.28 16.50
N GLU A 67 2.23 4.32 16.28
CA GLU A 67 1.94 5.36 15.28
C GLU A 67 2.08 4.81 13.85
N ARG A 68 3.09 3.96 13.62
CA ARG A 68 3.23 3.26 12.34
C ARG A 68 2.07 2.29 12.11
N LYS A 69 1.62 1.58 13.15
CA LYS A 69 0.42 0.76 13.08
C LYS A 69 -0.78 1.59 12.62
N LYS A 70 -1.09 2.69 13.32
CA LYS A 70 -2.22 3.58 13.01
C LYS A 70 -2.21 4.03 11.55
N ALA A 71 -1.05 4.46 11.05
CA ALA A 71 -0.92 4.90 9.66
C ALA A 71 -1.23 3.74 8.69
N LEU A 72 -0.68 2.56 8.97
CA LEU A 72 -0.84 1.41 8.11
C LEU A 72 -2.24 0.78 8.16
N GLU A 73 -3.08 1.07 9.16
CA GLU A 73 -4.49 0.64 9.16
C GLU A 73 -5.28 1.22 7.97
N LEU A 74 -4.86 2.37 7.42
CA LEU A 74 -5.51 3.01 6.27
C LEU A 74 -5.25 2.28 4.94
N VAL A 75 -4.21 1.45 4.87
CA VAL A 75 -3.73 0.84 3.62
C VAL A 75 -4.67 -0.29 3.17
N ILE A 76 -5.09 -0.33 1.91
CA ILE A 76 -5.93 -1.42 1.39
C ILE A 76 -5.32 -1.90 0.06
N PRO A 77 -4.71 -3.10 0.01
CA PRO A 77 -4.29 -3.68 -1.26
C PRO A 77 -5.52 -4.06 -2.08
N ALA A 78 -5.48 -3.82 -3.39
CA ALA A 78 -6.55 -4.17 -4.33
C ALA A 78 -5.93 -4.63 -5.66
N ALA A 79 -6.60 -5.54 -6.37
CA ALA A 79 -6.06 -6.11 -7.60
C ALA A 79 -6.29 -5.20 -8.81
N SER A 80 -7.29 -4.31 -8.75
CA SER A 80 -7.64 -3.43 -9.86
C SER A 80 -8.20 -2.07 -9.41
N LEU A 81 -8.20 -1.09 -10.33
CA LEU A 81 -8.87 0.19 -10.09
C LEU A 81 -10.40 0.03 -9.97
N ALA A 82 -10.98 -0.96 -10.65
CA ALA A 82 -12.42 -1.21 -10.62
C ALA A 82 -12.92 -1.67 -9.24
N GLU A 83 -12.06 -2.24 -8.39
CA GLU A 83 -12.41 -2.65 -7.03
C GLU A 83 -12.51 -1.48 -6.04
N VAL A 84 -12.03 -0.29 -6.40
CA VAL A 84 -11.83 0.83 -5.46
C VAL A 84 -12.51 2.13 -5.87
N VAL A 85 -13.27 2.11 -6.98
CA VAL A 85 -14.01 3.26 -7.55
C VAL A 85 -15.51 3.01 -7.50
#